data_AF-A0A7K5FXH7-F1
#
_entry.id   AF-A0A7K5FXH7-F1
#
_cell.length_a   1.000
_cell.length_b   1.000
_cell.length_c   1.000
_cell.angle_alpha   90.00
_cell.angle_beta   90.00
_cell.angle_gamma   90.00
#
_symmetry.space_group_name_H-M   'P 1'
#
loop_
_entity.id
_entity.type
_entity.pdbx_description
1 polymer ?
#
loop_
_entity_poly.entity_id
_entity_poly.type
_entity_poly.pdbx_seq_one_letter_code
_entity_poly.pdbx_strand_id
1 'polypeptide(L)'
;MKGFLSFTVLAVILLVHSSQAVYVQDGDLKFPLESVKKLKELMDENRHISPRFVVSKASYSPCDEKDLPEEFQSVCKREDASMIFERLSM
;
A
#
# COMPACT_ATOMS: atom_id res chain seq x y z
N MET A 1 -32.74 0.42 -27.63
CA MET A 1 -31.69 1.40 -27.24
C MET A 1 -31.83 1.88 -25.78
N LYS A 2 -33.00 2.35 -25.31
CA LYS A 2 -33.20 2.77 -23.90
C LYS A 2 -32.98 1.66 -22.84
N GLY A 3 -33.43 0.43 -23.10
CA GLY A 3 -33.26 -0.69 -22.16
C GLY A 3 -31.80 -1.12 -21.93
N PHE A 4 -30.98 -1.06 -22.98
CA PHE A 4 -29.54 -1.34 -22.88
C PHE A 4 -28.83 -0.30 -22.01
N LEU A 5 -29.15 0.99 -22.19
CA LEU A 5 -28.62 2.08 -21.36
C LEU A 5 -29.03 1.91 -19.88
N SER A 6 -30.28 1.50 -19.62
CA SER A 6 -30.73 1.24 -18.24
C SER A 6 -29.96 0.10 -17.59
N PHE A 7 -29.69 -0.98 -18.34
CA PHE A 7 -28.95 -2.13 -17.82
C PHE A 7 -27.48 -1.80 -17.55
N THR A 8 -26.82 -1.07 -18.45
CA THR A 8 -25.43 -0.65 -18.25
C THR A 8 -25.29 0.29 -17.06
N VAL A 9 -26.23 1.22 -16.87
CA VAL A 9 -26.23 2.11 -15.70
C VAL A 9 -26.41 1.32 -14.41
N LEU A 10 -27.36 0.38 -14.36
CA LEU A 10 -27.57 -0.45 -13.18
C LEU A 10 -26.34 -1.32 -12.85
N ALA A 11 -25.71 -1.91 -13.88
CA ALA A 11 -24.50 -2.70 -13.71
C ALA A 11 -23.34 -1.88 -13.14
N VAL A 12 -23.13 -0.65 -13.62
CA VAL A 12 -22.08 0.24 -13.10
C VAL A 12 -22.34 0.61 -11.64
N ILE A 13 -23.58 0.92 -11.27
CA ILE A 13 -23.95 1.25 -9.89
C ILE A 13 -23.66 0.07 -8.95
N LEU A 14 -24.02 -1.15 -9.35
CA LEU A 14 -23.75 -2.36 -8.57
C LEU A 14 -22.25 -2.62 -8.39
N LEU A 15 -21.45 -2.40 -9.44
CA LEU A 15 -19.99 -2.56 -9.38
C LEU A 15 -19.36 -1.55 -8.42
N VAL A 16 -19.75 -0.27 -8.51
CA VAL A 16 -19.23 0.79 -7.63
C VAL A 16 -19.59 0.54 -6.16
N HIS A 17 -20.79 0.06 -5.88
CA HIS A 17 -21.18 -0.30 -4.51
C HIS A 17 -20.44 -1.54 -3.98
N SER A 18 -20.04 -2.45 -4.86
CA SER A 18 -19.29 -3.65 -4.47
C SER A 18 -17.82 -3.35 -4.20
N SER A 19 -17.26 -2.29 -4.78
CA SER A 19 -15.89 -1.85 -4.54
C SER A 19 -15.80 -0.99 -3.27
N GLN A 20 -15.83 -1.63 -2.11
CA GLN A 20 -15.52 -0.94 -0.86
C GLN A 20 -14.01 -0.98 -0.62
N ALA A 21 -13.37 0.20 -0.57
CA ALA A 21 -11.97 0.30 -0.21
C ALA A 21 -11.78 -0.08 1.26
N VAL A 22 -10.94 -1.09 1.51
CA VAL A 22 -10.54 -1.49 2.86
C VAL A 22 -9.32 -0.68 3.27
N TYR A 23 -9.32 -0.22 4.52
CA TYR A 23 -8.22 0.56 5.08
C TYR A 23 -7.55 -0.21 6.22
N VAL A 24 -6.23 -0.15 6.27
CA VAL A 24 -5.41 -0.61 7.38
C VAL A 24 -5.15 0.59 8.29
N GLN A 25 -5.37 0.40 9.59
CA GLN A 25 -5.13 1.43 10.59
C GLN A 25 -3.94 1.04 11.46
N ASP A 26 -3.00 1.97 11.63
CA ASP A 26 -1.85 1.85 12.54
C ASP A 26 -1.79 3.11 13.41
N GLY A 27 -2.38 3.01 14.61
CA GLY A 27 -2.59 4.17 15.48
C GLY A 27 -3.51 5.22 14.84
N ASP A 28 -2.95 6.41 14.61
CA ASP A 28 -3.61 7.54 13.95
C ASP A 28 -3.51 7.52 12.42
N LEU A 29 -2.66 6.64 11.87
CA LEU A 29 -2.43 6.51 10.44
C LEU A 29 -3.43 5.56 9.80
N LYS A 30 -3.92 5.90 8.60
CA LYS A 30 -4.83 5.07 7.81
C LYS A 30 -4.37 5.00 6.37
N PHE A 31 -4.21 3.78 5.86
CA PHE A 31 -3.75 3.52 4.51
C PHE A 31 -4.71 2.60 3.77
N PRO A 32 -4.93 2.79 2.45
CA PRO A 32 -5.63 1.80 1.65
C PRO A 32 -4.89 0.47 1.69
N LEU A 33 -5.63 -0.64 1.79
CA LEU A 33 -5.06 -1.99 1.80
C LEU A 33 -4.18 -2.25 0.57
N GLU A 34 -4.57 -1.72 -0.60
CA GLU A 34 -3.79 -1.85 -1.84
C GLU A 34 -2.42 -1.17 -1.74
N SER A 35 -2.33 -0.01 -1.10
CA SER A 35 -1.06 0.70 -0.89
C SER A 35 -0.16 -0.09 0.07
N VAL A 36 -0.74 -0.65 1.15
CA VAL A 36 -0.02 -1.54 2.08
C VAL A 36 0.47 -2.82 1.39
N LYS A 37 -0.32 -3.39 0.48
CA LYS A 37 0.08 -4.56 -0.30
C LYS A 37 1.27 -4.26 -1.21
N LYS A 38 1.25 -3.14 -1.92
CA LYS A 38 2.40 -2.68 -2.73
C LYS A 38 3.65 -2.45 -1.89
N LEU A 39 3.49 -1.84 -0.71
CA LEU A 39 4.60 -1.68 0.24
C LEU A 39 5.19 -3.04 0.64
N LYS A 40 4.35 -4.05 0.92
CA LYS A 40 4.80 -5.40 1.25
C LYS A 40 5.59 -6.03 0.10
N GLU A 41 5.09 -5.91 -1.14
CA GLU A 41 5.79 -6.40 -2.33
C GLU A 41 7.17 -5.76 -2.49
N LEU A 42 7.29 -4.43 -2.33
CA LEU A 42 8.58 -3.72 -2.38
C LEU A 42 9.55 -4.20 -1.30
N MET A 43 9.05 -4.36 -0.06
CA MET A 43 9.87 -4.82 1.06
C MET A 43 10.30 -6.28 0.91
N ASP A 44 9.47 -7.14 0.32
CA ASP A 44 9.79 -8.54 0.07
C ASP A 44 10.76 -8.72 -1.11
N GLU A 45 10.64 -7.95 -2.19
CA GLU A 45 11.59 -7.97 -3.31
C GLU A 45 13.02 -7.67 -2.83
N ASN A 46 13.18 -6.61 -2.02
CA ASN A 46 14.48 -6.26 -1.48
C ASN A 46 15.05 -7.32 -0.52
N ARG A 47 14.19 -8.08 0.18
CA ARG A 47 14.63 -9.23 1.01
C ARG A 47 15.20 -10.37 0.16
N HIS A 48 14.65 -10.64 -1.02
CA HIS A 48 15.08 -11.74 -1.88
C HIS A 48 16.39 -11.46 -2.62
N ILE A 49 16.67 -10.20 -2.97
CA ILE A 49 17.86 -9.81 -3.73
C ILE A 49 19.14 -9.88 -2.87
N SER A 50 19.00 -10.07 -1.54
CA SER A 50 20.07 -9.92 -0.56
C SER A 50 20.38 -11.21 0.24
N PRO A 51 21.49 -11.90 -0.07
CA PRO A 51 22.18 -12.74 0.91
C PRO A 51 23.27 -11.98 1.69
N ARG A 52 23.80 -10.87 1.14
CA ARG A 52 24.90 -10.06 1.73
C ARG A 52 24.43 -8.80 2.47
N PHE A 53 23.16 -8.42 2.34
CA PHE A 53 22.55 -7.20 2.90
C PHE A 53 21.84 -7.48 4.24
N VAL A 54 21.94 -8.70 4.78
CA VAL A 54 21.43 -9.07 6.11
C VAL A 54 22.16 -8.27 7.21
N VAL A 55 23.37 -7.78 6.95
CA VAL A 55 24.15 -6.88 7.83
C VAL A 55 23.68 -5.42 7.74
N SER A 56 23.03 -5.03 6.64
CA SER A 56 22.55 -3.67 6.35
C SER A 56 21.02 -3.55 6.37
N LYS A 57 20.34 -4.41 7.13
CA LYS A 57 18.92 -4.21 7.49
C LYS A 57 18.67 -2.83 8.11
N ALA A 58 19.71 -2.23 8.72
CA ALA A 58 19.68 -0.89 9.28
C ALA A 58 19.71 0.26 8.25
N SER A 59 20.01 0.02 6.97
CA SER A 59 20.17 1.10 5.98
C SER A 59 19.11 1.11 4.87
N TYR A 60 18.27 0.09 4.76
CA TYR A 60 17.20 0.10 3.77
C TYR A 60 16.00 0.87 4.30
N SER A 61 15.60 1.91 3.58
CA SER A 61 14.40 2.68 3.85
C SER A 61 13.49 2.66 2.62
N PRO A 62 12.23 2.19 2.74
CA PRO A 62 11.24 2.30 1.66
C PRO A 62 11.05 3.73 1.16
N CYS A 63 11.43 4.74 1.94
CA CYS A 63 11.34 6.15 1.57
C CYS A 63 12.24 6.59 0.41
N ASP A 64 13.29 5.82 0.12
CA ASP A 64 14.18 6.10 -1.00
C ASP A 64 13.69 5.48 -2.31
N GLU A 65 12.68 4.61 -2.25
CA GLU A 65 12.10 3.93 -3.40
C GLU A 65 11.17 4.85 -4.20
N LYS A 66 11.35 4.86 -5.52
CA LYS A 66 10.50 5.65 -6.43
C LYS A 66 9.09 5.11 -6.53
N ASP A 67 8.93 3.81 -6.29
CA ASP A 67 7.65 3.11 -6.39
C ASP A 67 6.87 3.11 -5.07
N LEU A 68 7.37 3.78 -4.03
CA LEU A 68 6.66 3.92 -2.77
C LEU A 68 5.34 4.68 -2.99
N PRO A 69 4.19 4.11 -2.56
CA PRO A 69 2.90 4.80 -2.68
C PRO A 69 2.88 6.17 -1.98
N GLU A 70 2.28 7.17 -2.63
CA GLU A 70 2.30 8.57 -2.18
C GLU A 70 1.73 8.75 -0.76
N GLU A 71 0.82 7.88 -0.35
CA GLU A 71 0.20 7.89 0.98
C GLU A 71 1.24 7.74 2.11
N PHE A 72 2.36 7.06 1.84
CA PHE A 72 3.44 6.82 2.80
C PHE A 72 4.46 7.95 2.90
N GLN A 73 4.41 8.97 2.03
CA GLN A 73 5.35 10.11 2.13
C GLN A 73 5.25 10.85 3.47
N SER A 74 4.06 10.84 4.08
CA SER A 74 3.86 11.39 5.42
C SER A 74 4.59 10.59 6.51
N VAL A 75 4.69 9.27 6.34
CA VAL A 75 5.41 8.37 7.25
C VAL A 75 6.90 8.62 7.17
N CYS A 76 7.45 8.86 5.97
CA CYS A 76 8.87 9.14 5.76
C CYS A 76 9.42 10.38 6.49
N LYS A 77 8.54 11.27 6.96
CA LYS A 77 8.92 12.45 7.75
C LYS A 77 8.97 12.17 9.25
N ARG A 78 8.51 11.01 9.70
CA ARG A 78 8.50 10.63 11.12
C ARG A 78 9.78 9.89 11.48
N GLU A 79 10.24 10.08 12.71
CA GLU A 79 11.42 9.36 13.24
C GLU A 79 11.16 7.86 13.39
N ASP A 80 9.91 7.46 13.62
CA ASP A 80 9.48 6.06 13.78
C ASP A 80 9.08 5.37 12.46
N ALA A 81 9.42 5.97 11.30
CA ALA A 81 9.04 5.47 9.98
C ALA A 81 9.38 4.00 9.75
N SER A 82 10.61 3.59 10.10
CA SER A 82 11.06 2.20 9.94
C SER A 82 10.18 1.20 10.71
N MET A 83 9.80 1.53 11.95
CA MET A 83 8.92 0.67 12.75
C MET A 83 7.50 0.63 12.18
N ILE A 84 6.99 1.75 11.67
CA ILE A 84 5.67 1.80 11.01
C ILE A 84 5.67 0.91 9.77
N PHE A 85 6.70 1.01 8.92
CA PHE A 85 6.82 0.15 7.73
C PHE A 85 6.97 -1.33 8.07
N GLU A 86 7.72 -1.68 9.11
CA GLU A 86 7.77 -3.07 9.59
C GLU A 86 6.40 -3.57 10.06
N ARG A 87 5.61 -2.78 10.81
CA ARG A 87 4.26 -3.17 11.24
C ARG A 87 3.29 -3.32 10.06
N LEU A 88 3.36 -2.42 9.09
CA LEU A 88 2.47 -2.45 7.92
C LEU A 88 2.81 -3.58 6.93
N SER A 89 4.07 -4.01 6.87
CA SER A 89 4.54 -5.05 5.94
C SER A 89 4.58 -6.47 6.52
N MET A 90 4.10 -6.66 7.76
CA MET A 90 3.92 -7.99 8.36
C MET A 90 2.98 -8.88 7.53
#